data_AF-A0A3D5H9K3-F1
#
_entry.id   AF-A0A3D5H9K3-F1
#
_cell.length_a   1.000
_cell.length_b   1.000
_cell.length_c   1.000
_cell.angle_alpha   90.00
_cell.angle_beta   90.00
_cell.angle_gamma   90.00
#
_symmetry.space_group_name_H-M   'P 1'
#
loop_
_entity.id
_entity.type
_entity.pdbx_description
1 polymer ?
#
loop_
_entity_poly.entity_id
_entity_poly.type
_entity_poly.pdbx_seq_one_letter_code
_entity_poly.pdbx_strand_id
1 'polypeptide(L)'
;MGWSTYKELRFDFSASGSTTVSPKNYEDTYILRFGGEYTIAPWHFRGGYLYDHSPVKLEYTEPLLPDANRNGINVGLGYDFNTSWSADVAYLLLLFDERNAKNTIPEISFDGTYRSHVNLVALNLEYKF
;
A
#
# COMPACT_ATOMS: atom_id res chain seq x y z
N MET A 1 11.58 -5.37 -4.47
CA MET A 1 11.45 -3.91 -4.55
C MET A 1 12.62 -3.31 -3.76
N GLY A 2 13.42 -2.43 -4.38
CA GLY A 2 14.72 -1.96 -3.86
C GLY A 2 14.64 -0.87 -2.78
N TRP A 3 13.86 -1.10 -1.72
CA TRP A 3 13.64 -0.14 -0.63
C TRP A 3 14.86 0.05 0.28
N SER A 4 15.85 -0.84 0.22
CA SER A 4 17.14 -0.70 0.91
C SER A 4 17.94 0.56 0.51
N THR A 5 17.55 1.22 -0.57
CA THR A 5 18.11 2.52 -0.97
C THR A 5 17.69 3.66 -0.05
N TYR A 6 16.54 3.55 0.63
CA TYR A 6 16.02 4.59 1.52
C TYR A 6 16.54 4.40 2.95
N LYS A 7 17.75 4.91 3.19
CA LYS A 7 18.47 4.74 4.47
C LYS A 7 18.14 5.81 5.50
N GLU A 8 17.90 7.04 5.07
CA GLU A 8 17.64 8.16 5.96
C GLU A 8 16.81 9.24 5.28
N LEU A 9 16.12 10.03 6.10
CA LEU A 9 15.54 11.31 5.73
C LEU A 9 16.35 12.41 6.43
N ARG A 10 17.05 13.22 5.63
CA ARG A 10 17.95 14.28 6.11
C ARG A 10 17.37 15.65 5.75
N PHE A 11 17.40 16.56 6.72
CA PHE A 11 17.04 17.97 6.56
C PHE A 11 18.24 18.84 6.90
N ASP A 12 18.68 19.66 5.96
CA ASP A 12 19.78 20.62 6.14
C ASP A 12 19.23 22.05 6.12
N PHE A 13 19.38 22.77 7.23
CA PHE A 13 18.84 24.12 7.41
C PHE A 13 19.93 25.15 7.21
N SER A 14 19.96 25.80 6.05
CA SER A 14 20.99 26.77 5.68
C SER A 14 21.02 28.02 6.56
N ALA A 15 19.87 28.45 7.10
CA ALA A 15 19.76 29.65 7.92
C ALA A 15 20.32 29.48 9.35
N SER A 16 20.17 28.28 9.93
CA SER A 16 20.67 27.95 11.28
C SER A 16 21.98 27.16 11.26
N GLY A 17 22.38 26.61 10.10
CA GLY A 17 23.51 25.69 9.98
C GLY A 17 23.29 24.33 10.64
N SER A 18 22.06 24.02 11.06
CA SER A 18 21.71 22.77 11.73
C SER A 18 21.27 21.69 10.74
N THR A 19 21.56 20.43 11.08
CA THR A 19 21.07 19.25 10.33
C THR A 19 20.23 18.37 11.25
N THR A 20 19.15 17.81 10.71
CA THR A 20 18.32 16.79 11.38
C THR A 20 18.28 15.54 10.52
N VAL A 21 18.50 14.37 11.12
CA VAL A 21 18.51 13.08 10.43
C VAL A 21 17.52 12.14 11.09
N SER A 22 16.61 11.57 10.30
CA SER A 22 15.72 10.50 10.71
C SER A 22 16.16 9.20 10.01
N PRO A 23 16.79 8.25 10.73
CA PRO A 23 17.22 6.98 10.15
C PRO A 23 15.99 6.15 9.77
N LYS A 24 16.01 5.62 8.55
CA LYS A 24 14.94 4.77 7.98
C LYS A 24 15.37 3.33 7.87
N ASN A 25 16.55 3.08 7.30
CA ASN A 25 17.14 1.76 7.13
C ASN A 25 16.14 0.69 6.66
N TYR A 26 15.33 1.05 5.65
CA TYR A 26 14.33 0.13 5.10
C TYR A 26 15.02 -1.08 4.47
N GLU A 27 14.28 -2.18 4.40
CA GLU A 27 14.74 -3.41 3.75
C GLU A 27 14.02 -3.66 2.44
N ASP A 28 14.69 -4.38 1.55
CA ASP A 28 14.06 -4.80 0.31
C ASP A 28 12.86 -5.71 0.61
N THR A 29 11.77 -5.47 -0.11
CA THR A 29 10.51 -6.17 0.12
C THR A 29 9.92 -6.73 -1.17
N TYR A 30 8.82 -7.47 -1.05
CA TYR A 30 8.11 -8.14 -2.12
C TYR A 30 6.60 -7.99 -1.94
N ILE A 31 5.88 -8.18 -3.06
CA ILE A 31 4.42 -8.25 -3.06
C ILE A 31 4.03 -9.49 -3.86
N LEU A 32 3.19 -10.33 -3.27
CA LEU A 32 2.58 -11.46 -3.94
C LEU A 32 1.15 -11.11 -4.32
N ARG A 33 0.76 -11.40 -5.56
CA ARG A 33 -0.59 -11.18 -6.06
C ARG A 33 -1.09 -12.43 -6.74
N PHE A 34 -2.31 -12.81 -6.41
CA PHE A 34 -3.00 -13.94 -7.01
C PHE A 34 -4.43 -13.53 -7.34
N GLY A 35 -4.95 -13.95 -8.48
CA GLY A 35 -6.30 -13.63 -8.88
C GLY A 35 -6.69 -14.33 -10.16
N GLY A 36 -7.96 -14.20 -10.51
CA GLY A 36 -8.53 -14.77 -11.70
C GLY A 36 -9.65 -13.91 -12.26
N GLU A 37 -9.93 -14.17 -13.53
CA GLU A 37 -11.09 -13.66 -14.23
C GLU A 37 -11.94 -14.84 -14.71
N TYR A 38 -13.25 -14.72 -14.57
CA TYR A 38 -14.21 -15.66 -15.11
C TYR A 38 -15.24 -14.91 -15.94
N THR A 39 -15.41 -15.34 -17.19
CA THR A 39 -16.23 -14.65 -18.17
C THR A 39 -17.44 -15.49 -18.55
N ILE A 40 -18.63 -14.90 -18.40
CA ILE A 40 -19.89 -15.40 -18.96
C ILE A 40 -20.49 -14.23 -19.73
N ALA A 41 -20.21 -14.16 -21.04
CA ALA A 41 -20.59 -13.04 -21.88
C ALA A 41 -22.07 -12.64 -21.67
N PRO A 42 -22.36 -11.35 -21.45
CA PRO A 42 -21.48 -10.18 -21.56
C PRO A 42 -20.73 -9.78 -20.27
N TRP A 43 -20.72 -10.64 -19.24
CA TRP A 43 -20.17 -10.32 -17.92
C TRP A 43 -18.77 -10.88 -17.70
N HIS A 44 -17.94 -10.08 -17.02
CA HIS A 44 -16.60 -10.45 -16.55
C HIS A 44 -16.52 -10.33 -15.03
N PHE A 45 -16.23 -11.42 -14.34
CA PHE A 45 -16.08 -11.45 -12.89
C PHE A 45 -14.61 -11.57 -12.54
N ARG A 46 -14.10 -10.66 -11.71
CA ARG A 46 -12.71 -10.66 -11.26
C ARG A 46 -12.65 -10.78 -9.76
N GLY A 47 -11.67 -11.54 -9.29
CA GLY A 47 -11.39 -11.67 -7.87
C GLY A 47 -9.92 -11.95 -7.63
N GLY A 48 -9.40 -11.43 -6.52
CA GLY A 48 -8.01 -11.63 -6.20
C GLY A 48 -7.64 -11.25 -4.79
N TYR A 49 -6.42 -11.62 -4.46
CA TYR A 49 -5.77 -11.39 -3.19
C TYR A 49 -4.36 -10.86 -3.42
N LEU A 50 -3.91 -9.97 -2.54
CA LEU A 50 -2.51 -9.56 -2.48
C LEU A 50 -2.00 -9.59 -1.05
N TYR A 51 -0.73 -9.94 -0.91
CA TYR A 51 0.05 -9.77 0.30
C TYR A 51 1.25 -8.89 -0.02
N ASP A 52 1.36 -7.78 0.69
CA ASP A 52 2.42 -6.78 0.55
C ASP A 52 3.22 -6.72 1.85
N HIS A 53 4.47 -7.16 1.80
CA HIS A 53 5.34 -7.16 2.97
C HIS A 53 5.91 -5.74 3.19
N SER A 54 5.87 -5.25 4.44
CA SER A 54 6.38 -3.92 4.72
C SER A 54 7.91 -3.89 4.63
N PRO A 55 8.51 -2.87 3.98
CA PRO A 55 9.96 -2.64 4.01
C PRO A 55 10.43 -1.99 5.33
N VAL A 56 9.51 -1.62 6.24
CA VAL A 56 9.82 -0.88 7.46
C VAL A 56 10.02 -1.86 8.61
N LYS A 57 11.19 -1.82 9.25
CA LYS A 57 11.44 -2.62 10.46
C LYS A 57 10.76 -1.99 11.66
N LEU A 58 10.45 -2.80 12.68
CA LEU A 58 9.69 -2.34 13.84
C LEU A 58 10.39 -1.18 14.55
N GLU A 59 11.71 -1.26 14.69
CA GLU A 59 12.57 -0.25 15.30
C GLU A 59 12.58 1.11 14.57
N TYR A 60 12.22 1.16 13.27
CA TYR A 60 12.12 2.41 12.50
C TYR A 60 10.67 2.83 12.24
N THR A 61 9.70 2.24 12.94
CA THR A 61 8.30 2.63 12.82
C THR A 61 8.09 3.99 13.45
N GLU A 62 7.53 4.92 12.67
CA GLU A 62 7.27 6.28 13.10
C GLU A 62 5.79 6.67 12.93
N PRO A 63 5.28 7.65 13.70
CA PRO A 63 3.89 8.08 13.62
C PRO A 63 3.51 8.69 12.27
N LEU A 64 4.50 9.26 11.57
CA LEU A 64 4.30 9.87 10.25
C LEU A 64 3.91 8.82 9.19
N LEU A 65 4.48 7.63 9.30
CA LEU A 65 4.24 6.52 8.38
C LEU A 65 4.33 5.20 9.16
N PRO A 66 3.27 4.82 9.90
CA PRO A 66 3.26 3.62 10.72
C PRO A 66 2.99 2.40 9.83
N ASP A 67 3.95 2.08 8.99
CA ASP A 67 3.79 1.06 7.98
C ASP A 67 3.77 -0.36 8.57
N ALA A 68 3.01 -1.23 7.91
CA ALA A 68 2.82 -2.62 8.28
C ALA A 68 2.54 -3.47 7.04
N ASN A 69 2.65 -4.79 7.18
CA ASN A 69 2.25 -5.70 6.10
C ASN A 69 0.80 -5.45 5.75
N ARG A 70 0.45 -5.60 4.47
CA ARG A 70 -0.90 -5.40 3.99
C ARG A 70 -1.46 -6.67 3.36
N ASN A 71 -2.71 -6.96 3.67
CA ASN A 71 -3.51 -8.03 3.09
C ASN A 71 -4.65 -7.38 2.31
N GLY A 72 -4.72 -7.59 1.01
CA GLY A 72 -5.71 -6.96 0.14
C GLY A 72 -6.63 -7.99 -0.51
N ILE A 73 -7.94 -7.77 -0.43
CA ILE A 73 -8.96 -8.58 -1.11
C ILE A 73 -9.64 -7.68 -2.14
N ASN A 74 -9.63 -8.10 -3.40
CA ASN A 74 -10.29 -7.36 -4.47
C ASN A 74 -11.36 -8.19 -5.18
N VAL A 75 -12.37 -7.47 -5.65
CA VAL A 75 -13.44 -7.98 -6.51
C VAL A 75 -13.71 -6.96 -7.62
N GLY A 76 -14.13 -7.43 -8.79
CA GLY A 76 -14.48 -6.57 -9.91
C GLY A 76 -15.54 -7.18 -10.81
N LEU A 77 -16.28 -6.31 -11.47
CA LEU A 77 -17.33 -6.65 -12.43
C LEU A 77 -17.13 -5.80 -13.69
N GLY A 78 -17.00 -6.48 -14.83
CA GLY A 78 -17.00 -5.88 -16.15
C GLY A 78 -18.26 -6.26 -16.93
N TYR A 79 -18.70 -5.37 -17.82
CA TYR A 79 -19.84 -5.59 -18.70
C TYR A 79 -19.56 -5.05 -20.11
N ASP A 80 -19.74 -5.89 -21.10
CA ASP A 80 -19.71 -5.52 -22.51
C ASP A 80 -21.10 -5.03 -22.96
N PHE A 81 -21.23 -3.75 -23.31
CA PHE A 81 -22.47 -3.20 -23.86
C PHE A 81 -22.69 -3.62 -25.31
N ASN A 82 -21.60 -3.71 -26.08
CA ASN A 82 -21.54 -4.15 -27.47
C ASN A 82 -20.08 -4.45 -27.85
N THR A 83 -19.81 -4.73 -29.12
CA THR A 83 -18.46 -5.04 -29.62
C THR A 83 -17.44 -3.91 -29.46
N SER A 84 -17.91 -2.69 -29.19
CA SER A 84 -17.09 -1.47 -29.14
C SER A 84 -17.07 -0.82 -27.77
N TRP A 85 -17.99 -1.12 -26.85
CA TRP A 85 -18.10 -0.46 -25.55
C TRP A 85 -18.17 -1.46 -24.41
N SER A 86 -17.36 -1.24 -23.38
CA SER A 86 -17.40 -1.98 -22.12
C SER A 86 -17.15 -1.05 -20.92
N ALA A 87 -17.59 -1.46 -19.73
CA ALA A 87 -17.29 -0.76 -18.48
C ALA A 87 -16.93 -1.74 -17.37
N ASP A 88 -16.14 -1.25 -16.41
CA ASP A 88 -15.74 -2.00 -15.23
C ASP A 88 -15.98 -1.21 -13.95
N VAL A 89 -16.33 -1.91 -12.89
CA VAL A 89 -16.28 -1.45 -11.51
C VAL A 89 -15.44 -2.43 -10.69
N ALA A 90 -14.62 -1.90 -9.78
CA ALA A 90 -13.83 -2.73 -8.87
C ALA A 90 -13.78 -2.14 -7.47
N TYR A 91 -13.58 -3.02 -6.50
CA TYR A 91 -13.38 -2.69 -5.10
C TYR A 91 -12.21 -3.48 -4.52
N LEU A 92 -11.36 -2.81 -3.75
CA LEU A 92 -10.28 -3.40 -2.98
C LEU A 92 -10.40 -2.96 -1.52
N LEU A 93 -10.50 -3.94 -0.63
CA LEU A 93 -10.28 -3.76 0.80
C LEU A 93 -8.84 -4.12 1.12
N LEU A 94 -8.09 -3.17 1.67
CA LEU A 94 -6.71 -3.36 2.11
C LEU A 94 -6.64 -3.24 3.63
N LEU A 95 -6.17 -4.28 4.30
CA LEU A 95 -6.04 -4.37 5.75
C LEU A 95 -4.56 -4.35 6.12
N PHE A 96 -4.21 -3.54 7.10
CA PHE A 96 -2.84 -3.46 7.61
C PHE A 96 -2.74 -4.26 8.90
N ASP A 97 -1.66 -5.02 9.05
CA ASP A 97 -1.34 -5.68 10.31
C ASP A 97 -1.18 -4.62 11.42
N GLU A 98 -1.54 -4.99 12.64
CA GLU A 98 -1.36 -4.09 13.78
C GLU A 98 0.13 -3.85 14.05
N ARG A 99 0.50 -2.59 14.26
CA ARG A 99 1.89 -2.20 14.52
C ARG A 99 2.03 -1.58 15.91
N ASN A 100 2.78 -2.25 16.77
CA ASN A 100 3.06 -1.79 18.13
C ASN A 100 4.43 -1.12 18.20
N ALA A 101 4.48 0.20 18.03
CA ALA A 101 5.70 0.97 18.16
C ALA A 101 5.94 1.30 19.63
N LYS A 102 7.02 0.76 20.21
CA LYS A 102 7.48 1.09 21.57
C LYS A 102 8.95 1.44 21.53
N ASN A 103 9.32 2.60 22.07
CA ASN A 103 10.68 3.13 22.07
C ASN A 103 11.34 3.15 20.68
N THR A 104 10.57 3.28 19.60
CA THR A 104 11.09 3.30 18.22
C THR A 104 11.72 4.65 17.87
N ILE A 105 11.32 5.72 18.57
CA ILE A 105 11.94 7.04 18.48
C ILE A 105 12.38 7.47 19.88
N PRO A 106 13.59 7.09 20.32
CA PRO A 106 14.06 7.28 21.70
C PRO A 106 14.03 8.73 22.17
N GLU A 107 14.23 9.68 21.25
CA GLU A 107 14.32 11.12 21.53
C GLU A 107 12.98 11.74 21.95
N ILE A 108 11.85 11.14 21.56
CA ILE A 108 10.50 11.67 21.83
C ILE A 108 9.57 10.70 22.56
N SER A 109 10.02 9.47 22.85
CA SER A 109 9.27 8.43 23.59
C SER A 109 7.83 8.27 23.08
N PHE A 110 7.66 8.16 21.76
CA PHE A 110 6.35 8.08 21.13
C PHE A 110 5.92 6.61 20.95
N ASP A 111 5.21 6.10 21.97
CA ASP A 111 4.66 4.75 21.98
C ASP A 111 3.22 4.74 21.47
N GLY A 112 2.87 3.76 20.63
CA GLY A 112 1.52 3.65 20.10
C GLY A 112 1.25 2.35 19.33
N THR A 113 -0.03 2.00 19.28
CA THR A 113 -0.56 0.90 18.47
C THR A 113 -1.29 1.48 17.26
N TYR A 114 -0.81 1.16 16.05
CA TYR A 114 -1.39 1.63 14.81
C TYR A 114 -2.18 0.51 14.14
N ARG A 115 -3.41 0.84 13.74
CA ARG A 115 -4.31 -0.05 13.02
C ARG A 115 -5.01 0.73 11.92
N SER A 116 -4.83 0.27 10.68
CA SER A 116 -5.29 0.98 9.48
C SER A 116 -6.00 0.04 8.52
N HIS A 117 -6.92 0.59 7.75
CA HIS A 117 -7.51 -0.08 6.60
C HIS A 117 -7.82 0.94 5.50
N VAL A 118 -7.86 0.49 4.26
CA VAL A 118 -8.15 1.32 3.09
C VAL A 118 -9.23 0.66 2.25
N ASN A 119 -10.16 1.48 1.78
CA ASN A 119 -11.19 1.11 0.82
C ASN A 119 -10.88 1.82 -0.50
N LEU A 120 -10.70 1.07 -1.58
CA LEU A 120 -10.47 1.62 -2.91
C LEU A 120 -11.63 1.21 -3.82
N VAL A 121 -12.23 2.20 -4.50
CA VAL A 121 -13.26 1.98 -5.53
C VAL A 121 -12.71 2.49 -6.85
N ALA A 122 -12.90 1.72 -7.92
CA ALA A 122 -12.48 2.08 -9.27
C ALA A 122 -13.64 1.93 -10.26
N LEU A 123 -13.68 2.83 -11.25
CA LEU A 123 -14.60 2.83 -12.37
C LEU A 123 -13.82 3.04 -13.67
N ASN A 124 -14.13 2.26 -14.70
CA ASN A 124 -13.49 2.34 -16.01
C ASN A 124 -14.54 2.26 -17.13
N LEU A 125 -14.31 2.99 -18.22
CA LEU A 125 -15.11 2.92 -19.44
C LEU A 125 -14.14 2.78 -20.62
N GLU A 126 -14.33 1.76 -21.43
CA GLU A 126 -13.45 1.43 -22.56
C GLU A 126 -14.22 1.50 -23.89
N TYR A 127 -13.54 2.01 -24.92
CA TYR A 127 -14.03 2.04 -26.29
C TYR A 127 -13.01 1.43 -27.25
N LYS A 128 -13.47 0.50 -28.09
CA LYS A 128 -12.67 -0.19 -29.11
C LYS A 128 -13.11 0.21 -30.53
N PHE A 129 -12.14 0.71 -31.31
CA PHE A 129 -12.29 1.10 -32.72
C PHE A 129 -12.20 -0.09 -33.68
#